data_AF-A0A7T0BZ09-F1
#
_entry.id   AF-A0A7T0BZ09-F1
#
_cell.length_a   1.000
_cell.length_b   1.000
_cell.length_c   1.000
_cell.angle_alpha   90.00
_cell.angle_beta   90.00
_cell.angle_gamma   90.00
#
_symmetry.space_group_name_H-M   'P 1'
#
loop_
_entity.id
_entity.type
_entity.pdbx_description
1 polymer ?
#
loop_
_entity_poly.entity_id
_entity_poly.type
_entity_poly.pdbx_seq_one_letter_code
_entity_poly.pdbx_strand_id
1 'polypeptide(L)'
;MNIRKSWQCRVISIALFLVLTSSSVFAQSGGHASVGLGHGEEGYLHLQEMIKHLEFSLKMDDASPQLQQHGKVALQHAKEALKHYNEALAHGNESLGRPARNQMMGEGSDHSHEGSDHGGPPPGGMGQGMPYGYGGPPGGHQEGSNHSHEGSH
;
A
#
# COMPACT_ATOMS: atom_id res chain seq x y z
N MET A 1 1.60 -38.26 50.81
CA MET A 1 1.49 -37.19 49.79
C MET A 1 0.03 -37.07 49.36
N ASN A 2 -0.57 -35.88 49.47
CA ASN A 2 -2.02 -35.71 49.28
C ASN A 2 -2.39 -35.69 47.79
N ILE A 3 -2.83 -36.83 47.26
CA ILE A 3 -3.16 -37.05 45.83
C ILE A 3 -4.14 -36.00 45.29
N ARG A 4 -5.07 -35.54 46.13
CA ARG A 4 -6.02 -34.47 45.78
C ARG A 4 -5.31 -33.14 45.53
N LYS A 5 -4.30 -32.76 46.33
CA LYS A 5 -3.50 -31.55 46.10
C LYS A 5 -2.69 -31.64 44.82
N SER A 6 -2.16 -32.83 44.49
CA SER A 6 -1.41 -33.05 43.24
C SER A 6 -2.27 -32.88 41.99
N TRP A 7 -3.52 -33.35 42.02
CA TRP A 7 -4.48 -33.15 40.94
C TRP A 7 -4.86 -31.68 40.75
N GLN A 8 -5.15 -30.99 41.85
CA GLN A 8 -5.51 -29.57 41.81
C GLN A 8 -4.36 -28.73 41.22
N CYS A 9 -3.11 -28.98 41.61
CA CYS A 9 -1.96 -28.29 41.03
C CYS A 9 -1.83 -28.54 39.52
N ARG A 10 -2.06 -29.77 39.04
CA ARG A 10 -1.95 -30.09 37.60
C ARG A 10 -3.03 -29.40 36.78
N VAL A 11 -4.28 -29.38 37.26
CA VAL A 11 -5.39 -28.70 36.58
C VAL A 11 -5.14 -27.18 36.53
N ILE A 12 -4.69 -26.59 37.63
CA ILE A 12 -4.35 -25.17 37.69
C ILE A 12 -3.20 -24.83 36.75
N SER A 13 -2.15 -25.65 36.69
CA SER A 13 -1.02 -25.45 35.78
C SER A 13 -1.43 -25.54 34.31
N ILE A 14 -2.30 -26.50 33.95
CA ILE A 14 -2.82 -26.62 32.58
C ILE A 14 -3.71 -25.42 32.23
N ALA A 15 -4.59 -25.00 33.14
CA ALA A 15 -5.44 -23.82 32.93
C ALA A 15 -4.61 -22.54 32.74
N LEU A 16 -3.59 -22.32 33.58
CA LEU A 16 -2.66 -21.20 33.41
C LEU A 16 -1.92 -21.27 32.07
N PHE A 17 -1.41 -22.44 31.70
CA PHE A 17 -0.72 -22.62 30.43
C PHE A 17 -1.63 -22.27 29.24
N LEU A 18 -2.89 -22.71 29.25
CA LEU A 18 -3.87 -22.39 28.20
C LEU A 18 -4.20 -20.89 28.15
N VAL A 19 -4.31 -20.22 29.30
CA VAL A 19 -4.54 -18.77 29.36
C VAL A 19 -3.34 -17.98 28.83
N LEU A 20 -2.12 -18.39 29.19
CA LEU A 20 -0.89 -17.73 28.73
C LEU A 20 -0.68 -17.89 27.22
N THR A 21 -0.95 -19.06 26.65
CA THR A 21 -0.76 -19.29 25.20
C THR A 21 -1.82 -18.62 24.34
N SER A 22 -3.03 -18.43 24.86
CA SER A 22 -4.12 -17.78 24.13
C SER A 22 -3.91 -16.26 23.95
N SER A 23 -3.14 -15.64 24.83
CA SER A 23 -2.93 -14.18 24.84
C SER A 23 -2.05 -13.68 23.68
N SER A 24 -1.16 -14.53 23.16
CA SER A 24 -0.16 -14.15 22.15
C SER A 24 -0.74 -13.90 20.75
N VAL A 25 -1.87 -14.53 20.41
CA VAL A 25 -2.49 -14.43 19.07
C VAL A 25 -3.23 -13.09 18.87
N PHE A 26 -3.75 -12.51 19.95
CA PHE A 26 -4.51 -11.26 19.90
C PHE A 26 -3.62 -10.02 19.70
N ALA A 27 -2.41 -10.03 20.27
CA ALA A 27 -1.49 -8.90 20.18
C ALA A 27 -0.85 -8.73 18.80
N GLN A 28 -0.61 -9.82 18.05
CA GLN A 28 0.06 -9.78 16.75
C GLN A 28 -0.86 -9.29 15.61
N SER A 29 -2.15 -9.64 15.64
CA SER A 29 -3.10 -9.25 14.60
C SER A 29 -3.51 -7.77 14.70
N GLY A 30 -3.65 -7.23 15.92
CA GLY A 30 -3.95 -5.82 16.14
C GLY A 30 -2.84 -4.87 15.67
N GLY A 31 -1.57 -5.26 15.81
CA GLY A 31 -0.43 -4.45 15.38
C GLY A 31 -0.44 -4.20 13.86
N HIS A 32 -0.62 -5.24 13.05
CA HIS A 32 -0.63 -5.12 11.59
C HIS A 32 -1.89 -4.40 11.08
N ALA A 33 -3.03 -4.63 11.72
CA ALA A 33 -4.27 -3.92 11.38
C ALA A 33 -4.16 -2.41 11.68
N SER A 34 -3.44 -2.01 12.74
CA SER A 34 -3.24 -0.59 13.08
C SER A 34 -2.30 0.13 12.10
N VAL A 35 -1.23 -0.52 11.62
CA VAL A 35 -0.34 0.01 10.57
C VAL A 35 -1.08 0.11 9.24
N GLY A 36 -1.83 -0.94 8.87
CA GLY A 36 -2.64 -0.94 7.66
C GLY A 36 -3.70 0.16 7.65
N LEU A 37 -4.32 0.44 8.81
CA LEU A 37 -5.25 1.56 8.95
C LEU A 37 -4.54 2.93 8.77
N GLY A 38 -3.32 3.07 9.30
CA GLY A 38 -2.51 4.28 9.09
C GLY A 38 -2.20 4.56 7.62
N HIS A 39 -1.74 3.54 6.86
CA HIS A 39 -1.56 3.68 5.41
C HIS A 39 -2.90 3.91 4.68
N GLY A 40 -4.01 3.42 5.23
CA GLY A 40 -5.35 3.75 4.74
C GLY A 40 -5.65 5.25 4.85
N GLU A 41 -5.36 5.86 6.00
CA GLU A 41 -5.55 7.30 6.22
C GLU A 41 -4.69 8.13 5.24
N GLU A 42 -3.45 7.73 4.98
CA GLU A 42 -2.58 8.35 3.96
C GLU A 42 -3.14 8.17 2.53
N GLY A 43 -3.57 6.95 2.18
CA GLY A 43 -4.17 6.64 0.88
C GLY A 43 -5.42 7.45 0.60
N TYR A 44 -6.21 7.78 1.62
CA TYR A 44 -7.35 8.68 1.51
C TYR A 44 -6.94 10.10 1.07
N LEU A 45 -5.88 10.65 1.67
CA LEU A 45 -5.34 11.97 1.30
C LEU A 45 -4.79 11.98 -0.13
N HIS A 46 -4.07 10.92 -0.53
CA HIS A 46 -3.59 10.78 -1.90
C HIS A 46 -4.73 10.74 -2.93
N LEU A 47 -5.82 10.04 -2.61
CA LEU A 47 -7.01 10.01 -3.48
C LEU A 47 -7.69 11.38 -3.58
N GLN A 48 -7.77 12.14 -2.48
CA GLN A 48 -8.26 13.52 -2.50
C GLN A 48 -7.41 14.42 -3.40
N GLU A 49 -6.08 14.29 -3.32
CA GLU A 49 -5.17 15.10 -4.14
C GLU A 49 -5.25 14.73 -5.64
N MET A 50 -5.34 13.43 -5.94
CA MET A 50 -5.57 12.98 -7.32
C MET A 50 -6.87 13.53 -7.91
N ILE A 51 -7.93 13.62 -7.11
CA ILE A 51 -9.20 14.24 -7.53
C ILE A 51 -9.02 15.72 -7.85
N LYS A 52 -8.28 16.47 -7.03
CA LYS A 52 -8.00 17.89 -7.32
C LYS A 52 -7.24 18.07 -8.63
N HIS A 53 -6.21 17.24 -8.87
CA HIS A 53 -5.46 17.26 -10.12
C HIS A 53 -6.37 16.98 -11.33
N LEU A 54 -7.24 15.97 -11.24
CA LEU A 54 -8.16 15.65 -12.32
C LEU A 54 -9.20 16.75 -12.55
N GLU A 55 -9.73 17.36 -11.50
CA GLU A 55 -10.63 18.52 -11.60
C GLU A 55 -9.96 19.73 -12.24
N PHE A 56 -8.69 19.98 -11.90
CA PHE A 56 -7.89 21.04 -12.51
C PHE A 56 -7.68 20.78 -14.00
N SER A 57 -7.25 19.57 -14.38
CA SER A 57 -7.02 19.22 -15.79
C SER A 57 -8.29 19.31 -16.65
N LEU A 58 -9.46 19.04 -16.08
CA LEU A 58 -10.74 19.17 -16.78
C LEU A 58 -11.21 20.62 -16.99
N LYS A 59 -10.67 21.57 -16.21
CA LYS A 59 -10.99 23.01 -16.32
C LYS A 59 -10.12 23.75 -17.33
N MET A 60 -9.03 23.14 -17.79
CA MET A 60 -8.13 23.73 -18.78
C MET A 60 -8.83 23.82 -20.14
N ASP A 61 -8.69 24.96 -20.81
CA ASP A 61 -9.34 25.24 -22.11
C ASP A 61 -8.79 24.35 -23.24
N ASP A 62 -7.57 23.83 -23.09
CA ASP A 62 -6.89 22.92 -24.02
C ASP A 62 -7.04 21.44 -23.65
N ALA A 63 -7.90 21.11 -22.68
CA ALA A 63 -8.16 19.74 -22.28
C ALA A 63 -8.62 18.89 -23.47
N SER A 64 -7.93 17.76 -23.70
CA SER A 64 -8.23 16.91 -24.85
C SER A 64 -9.66 16.37 -24.81
N PRO A 65 -10.30 16.11 -25.97
CA PRO A 65 -11.64 15.53 -26.01
C PRO A 65 -11.76 14.20 -25.26
N GLN A 66 -10.70 13.38 -25.30
CA GLN A 66 -10.65 12.12 -24.55
C GLN A 66 -10.61 12.35 -23.03
N LEU A 67 -9.84 13.34 -22.58
CA LEU A 67 -9.82 13.72 -21.17
C LEU A 67 -11.18 14.28 -20.73
N GLN A 68 -11.84 15.10 -21.55
CA GLN A 68 -13.18 15.61 -21.23
C GLN A 68 -14.24 14.50 -21.14
N GLN A 69 -14.16 13.49 -22.02
CA GLN A 69 -15.10 12.36 -22.03
C GLN A 69 -14.84 11.39 -20.87
N HIS A 70 -13.61 10.92 -20.70
CA HIS A 70 -13.27 9.91 -19.70
C HIS A 70 -12.95 10.50 -18.33
N GLY A 71 -12.39 11.71 -18.27
CA GLY A 71 -12.01 12.37 -17.02
C GLY A 71 -13.20 12.70 -16.15
N LYS A 72 -14.37 13.07 -16.71
CA LYS A 72 -15.59 13.30 -15.92
C LYS A 72 -16.09 12.02 -15.25
N VAL A 73 -16.05 10.90 -15.97
CA VAL A 73 -16.42 9.57 -15.45
C VAL A 73 -15.41 9.10 -14.41
N ALA A 74 -14.11 9.25 -14.68
CA ALA A 74 -13.04 8.95 -13.73
C ALA A 74 -13.17 9.79 -12.46
N LEU A 75 -13.52 11.07 -12.57
CA LEU A 75 -13.76 11.95 -11.44
C LEU A 75 -14.96 11.50 -10.59
N GLN A 76 -16.04 11.07 -11.24
CA GLN A 76 -17.19 10.50 -10.53
C GLN A 76 -16.79 9.25 -9.74
N HIS A 77 -16.11 8.30 -10.40
CA HIS A 77 -15.65 7.08 -9.74
C HIS A 77 -14.67 7.35 -8.60
N ALA A 78 -13.76 8.32 -8.76
CA ALA A 78 -12.84 8.69 -7.68
C ALA A 78 -13.59 9.27 -6.46
N LYS A 79 -14.63 10.08 -6.68
CA LYS A 79 -15.49 10.61 -5.61
C LYS A 79 -16.31 9.52 -4.93
N GLU A 80 -16.80 8.53 -5.68
CA GLU A 80 -17.46 7.34 -5.12
C GLU A 80 -16.48 6.49 -4.32
N ALA A 81 -15.26 6.29 -4.84
CA ALA A 81 -14.20 5.58 -4.14
C ALA A 81 -13.86 6.25 -2.79
N LEU A 82 -13.80 7.59 -2.71
CA LEU A 82 -13.60 8.29 -1.43
C LEU A 82 -14.70 7.99 -0.40
N LYS A 83 -15.95 7.81 -0.83
CA LYS A 83 -17.04 7.46 0.10
C LYS A 83 -16.82 6.08 0.69
N HIS A 84 -16.53 5.08 -0.15
CA HIS A 84 -16.22 3.73 0.31
C HIS A 84 -14.94 3.66 1.13
N TYR A 85 -13.95 4.50 0.81
CA TYR A 85 -12.73 4.62 1.59
C TYR A 85 -13.02 5.12 3.01
N ASN A 86 -13.85 6.16 3.17
CA ASN A 86 -14.29 6.64 4.47
C ASN A 86 -15.03 5.56 5.28
N GLU A 87 -15.91 4.81 4.63
CA GLU A 87 -16.62 3.67 5.26
C GLU A 87 -15.63 2.61 5.75
N ALA A 88 -14.63 2.27 4.93
CA ALA A 88 -13.59 1.30 5.28
C ALA A 88 -12.71 1.79 6.46
N LEU A 89 -12.35 3.08 6.49
CA LEU A 89 -11.60 3.67 7.60
C LEU A 89 -12.42 3.70 8.90
N ALA A 90 -13.72 4.02 8.81
CA ALA A 90 -14.62 3.98 9.97
C ALA A 90 -14.69 2.57 10.54
N HIS A 91 -14.90 1.55 9.69
CA HIS A 91 -14.94 0.16 10.10
C HIS A 91 -13.60 -0.34 10.67
N GLY A 92 -12.48 0.07 10.07
CA GLY A 92 -11.15 -0.26 10.58
C GLY A 92 -10.86 0.36 11.96
N ASN A 93 -11.30 1.61 12.19
CA ASN A 93 -11.20 2.25 13.50
C ASN A 93 -12.06 1.51 14.55
N GLU A 94 -13.31 1.18 14.24
CA GLU A 94 -14.19 0.40 15.11
C GLU A 94 -13.59 -0.95 15.48
N SER A 95 -13.06 -1.66 14.47
CA SER A 95 -12.42 -2.97 14.66
C SER A 95 -11.20 -2.93 15.58
N LEU A 96 -10.52 -1.79 15.66
CA LEU A 96 -9.36 -1.57 16.54
C LEU A 96 -9.74 -0.92 17.88
N GLY A 97 -11.03 -0.68 18.15
CA GLY A 97 -11.48 0.04 19.33
C GLY A 97 -10.99 1.49 19.39
N ARG A 98 -10.60 2.06 18.24
CA ARG A 98 -10.22 3.47 18.12
C ARG A 98 -11.49 4.28 17.83
N PRO A 99 -11.68 5.45 18.46
CA PRO A 99 -12.75 6.33 18.05
C PRO A 99 -12.56 6.68 16.58
N ALA A 100 -13.62 6.58 15.78
CA ALA A 100 -13.61 7.05 14.40
C ALA A 100 -13.19 8.52 14.41
N ARG A 101 -11.96 8.80 13.96
CA ARG A 101 -11.45 10.16 13.95
C ARG A 101 -12.13 10.87 12.78
N ASN A 102 -13.17 11.64 13.08
CA ASN A 102 -13.79 12.51 12.09
C ASN A 102 -12.75 13.54 11.61
N GLN A 103 -12.49 13.49 10.30
CA GLN A 103 -11.97 14.57 9.45
C GLN A 103 -10.60 15.17 9.82
N MET A 104 -9.56 14.69 9.14
CA MET A 104 -8.47 15.57 8.68
C MET A 104 -9.03 16.46 7.57
N MET A 105 -9.66 17.57 7.96
CA MET A 105 -9.90 18.72 7.10
C MET A 105 -8.85 19.76 7.44
N GLY A 106 -8.09 20.20 6.43
CA GLY A 106 -6.98 21.14 6.58
C GLY A 106 -5.68 20.42 6.91
N GLU A 107 -4.52 20.82 6.45
CA GLU A 107 -4.05 21.92 5.62
C GLU A 107 -2.58 21.54 5.34
N GLY A 108 -1.99 22.02 4.25
CA GLY A 108 -0.66 21.61 3.78
C GLY A 108 0.34 21.33 4.91
N SER A 109 0.99 20.18 4.86
CA SER A 109 2.18 19.91 5.67
C SER A 109 3.23 19.33 4.75
N ASP A 110 4.09 20.23 4.30
CA ASP A 110 5.40 19.93 3.74
C ASP A 110 6.08 18.88 4.61
N HIS A 111 6.24 17.69 4.06
CA HIS A 111 7.14 16.68 4.62
C HIS A 111 8.54 17.03 4.15
N SER A 112 9.18 17.91 4.93
CA SER A 112 10.63 18.03 5.00
C SER A 112 11.22 16.68 5.39
N HIS A 113 11.71 15.94 4.38
CA HIS A 113 12.53 14.77 4.61
C HIS A 113 13.94 15.23 4.97
N GLU A 114 14.16 15.46 6.26
CA GLU A 114 15.48 15.73 6.82
C GLU A 114 16.06 14.42 7.38
N GLY A 115 17.21 14.02 6.82
CA GLY A 115 18.23 13.23 7.52
C GLY A 115 18.09 11.71 7.49
N SER A 116 18.77 11.07 6.53
CA SER A 116 19.46 9.81 6.79
C SER A 116 20.72 9.74 5.94
N ASP A 117 21.85 9.98 6.62
CA ASP A 117 23.21 9.86 6.13
C ASP A 117 23.48 8.48 5.52
N HIS A 118 23.63 8.43 4.20
CA HIS A 118 24.33 7.33 3.54
C HIS A 118 25.70 7.82 3.11
N GLY A 119 26.71 7.48 3.93
CA GLY A 119 28.10 7.81 3.70
C GLY A 119 28.60 7.32 2.34
N GLY A 120 28.95 8.27 1.47
CA GLY A 120 29.67 8.01 0.24
C GLY A 120 31.15 7.72 0.51
N PRO A 121 31.80 6.83 -0.26
CA PRO A 121 33.25 6.66 -0.19
C PRO A 121 33.98 7.88 -0.81
N PRO A 122 35.19 8.22 -0.33
CA PRO A 122 35.90 9.44 -0.73
C PRO A 122 36.47 9.38 -2.16
N PRO A 123 36.71 10.55 -2.80
CA PRO A 123 37.24 10.64 -4.15
C PRO A 123 38.76 10.53 -4.15
N GLY A 124 39.32 9.67 -5.00
CA GLY A 124 40.77 9.57 -5.22
C GLY A 124 41.06 8.81 -6.50
N GLY A 125 41.39 9.54 -7.56
CA GLY A 125 41.59 9.00 -8.91
C GLY A 125 43.00 8.46 -9.17
N MET A 126 43.15 7.75 -10.29
CA MET A 126 44.31 7.72 -11.19
C MET A 126 43.89 6.98 -12.47
N GLY A 127 44.02 7.66 -13.61
CA GLY A 127 43.54 7.17 -14.91
C GLY A 127 44.52 6.23 -15.62
N GLN A 128 44.03 5.63 -16.71
CA GLN A 128 44.76 5.30 -17.94
C GLN A 128 43.81 4.69 -18.99
N GLY A 129 43.84 5.24 -20.22
CA GLY A 129 43.69 4.47 -21.47
C GLY A 129 42.30 4.30 -22.11
N MET A 130 42.02 5.09 -23.15
CA MET A 130 41.09 4.83 -24.28
C MET A 130 41.47 3.51 -25.04
N PRO A 131 40.67 2.90 -25.98
CA PRO A 131 39.70 3.54 -26.90
C PRO A 131 38.41 2.75 -27.31
N TYR A 132 37.50 3.50 -27.94
CA TYR A 132 36.32 3.18 -28.76
C TYR A 132 35.92 1.71 -29.05
N GLY A 133 34.65 1.38 -28.75
CA GLY A 133 33.94 0.20 -29.28
C GLY A 133 32.43 0.44 -29.35
N TYR A 134 31.93 0.71 -30.56
CA TYR A 134 30.51 0.81 -30.89
C TYR A 134 29.96 -0.62 -31.02
N GLY A 135 28.98 -1.00 -30.18
CA GLY A 135 28.37 -2.33 -30.20
C GLY A 135 26.95 -2.27 -29.64
N GLY A 136 25.99 -2.04 -30.52
CA GLY A 136 24.56 -1.99 -30.19
C GLY A 136 23.98 -3.34 -29.75
N PRO A 137 22.78 -3.35 -29.14
CA PRO A 137 22.11 -4.56 -28.70
C PRO A 137 21.60 -5.39 -29.89
N PRO A 138 21.71 -6.73 -29.85
CA PRO A 138 21.24 -7.59 -30.93
C PRO A 138 19.70 -7.67 -30.95
N GLY A 139 19.13 -7.36 -32.12
CA GLY A 139 17.72 -7.57 -32.40
C GLY A 139 17.39 -9.04 -32.65
N GLY A 140 16.16 -9.41 -32.28
CA GLY A 140 15.49 -10.64 -32.69
C GLY A 140 13.99 -10.38 -32.77
N HIS A 141 13.51 -10.03 -33.98
CA HIS A 141 12.10 -10.10 -34.36
C HIS A 141 11.67 -11.56 -34.45
N GLN A 142 10.47 -11.88 -33.98
CA GLN A 142 9.68 -12.99 -34.53
C GLN A 142 8.33 -12.41 -34.95
N GLU A 143 8.19 -12.23 -36.26
CA GLU A 143 6.91 -12.01 -36.94
C GLU A 143 6.07 -13.30 -36.90
N GLY A 144 4.75 -13.12 -36.87
CA GLY A 144 3.78 -14.19 -36.77
C GLY A 144 3.59 -15.02 -38.04
N SER A 145 2.82 -16.09 -37.90
CA SER A 145 2.17 -16.76 -39.01
C SER A 145 0.83 -17.34 -38.54
N ASN A 146 -0.24 -16.86 -39.17
CA ASN A 146 -1.56 -17.44 -39.13
C ASN A 146 -1.53 -18.82 -39.81
N HIS A 147 -2.20 -19.82 -39.22
CA HIS A 147 -2.85 -20.88 -39.97
C HIS A 147 -4.14 -21.30 -39.25
N SER A 148 -5.25 -21.12 -39.94
CA SER A 148 -6.52 -21.78 -39.69
C SER A 148 -6.53 -23.10 -40.45
N HIS A 149 -6.99 -24.21 -39.85
CA HIS A 149 -7.86 -25.23 -40.47
C HIS A 149 -8.19 -26.35 -39.47
N GLU A 150 -9.50 -26.61 -39.31
CA GLU A 150 -10.22 -27.90 -39.31
C GLU A 150 -9.57 -29.15 -38.65
N GLY A 151 -10.25 -30.04 -37.91
CA GLY A 151 -11.66 -30.32 -37.69
C GLY A 151 -11.78 -31.63 -36.88
N SER A 152 -13.03 -32.00 -36.60
CA SER A 152 -13.60 -33.22 -36.00
C SER A 152 -12.72 -34.45 -35.76
N HIS A 153 -12.89 -35.07 -34.58
CA HIS A 153 -13.29 -36.47 -34.39
C HIS A 153 -13.84 -36.68 -32.98
#